data_AF-A0A1F4ARR0-F1
#
_entry.id   AF-A0A1F4ARR0-F1
#
_cell.length_a   1.000
_cell.length_b   1.000
_cell.length_c   1.000
_cell.angle_alpha   90.00
_cell.angle_beta   90.00
_cell.angle_gamma   90.00
#
_symmetry.space_group_name_H-M   'P 1'
#
loop_
_entity.id
_entity.type
_entity.pdbx_description
1 polymer ?
#
loop_
_entity_poly.entity_id
_entity_poly.type
_entity_poly.pdbx_seq_one_letter_code
_entity_poly.pdbx_strand_id
1 'polypeptide(L)'
;MAMKDVLMVTALLAALAFGTLARGAQPGPQVLSAPEEATQPTLLLGRNFADGMIVTFELKPARSMWLQMDNPPKWRERTVRKGEIYHLDVRPVDPKSKVVISYSDVRFNAVNRTNGKKVSGTLHPMWDGSGLHYAANSPLAGDGAYELIVSVGMPTFGRAPQYKDLWVNPVTTKFHFKLANGRAMEVSGLRGAGSEVGGIAHTAATMIIGWTR
;
A
#
# COMPACT_ATOMS: atom_id res chain seq x y z
N MET A 1 -31.08 -70.80 28.37
CA MET A 1 -29.88 -70.10 27.86
C MET A 1 -29.47 -69.11 28.97
N ALA A 2 -28.58 -69.38 29.93
CA ALA A 2 -27.18 -69.85 29.87
C ALA A 2 -26.38 -68.99 28.87
N MET A 3 -25.32 -68.23 29.19
CA MET A 3 -24.16 -68.39 30.09
C MET A 3 -23.55 -66.97 30.31
N LYS A 4 -23.03 -66.59 31.51
CA LYS A 4 -21.61 -66.63 31.93
C LYS A 4 -20.65 -65.93 30.95
N ASP A 5 -19.62 -65.16 31.29
CA ASP A 5 -18.95 -64.66 32.50
C ASP A 5 -17.80 -63.77 31.92
N VAL A 6 -16.97 -63.18 32.80
CA VAL A 6 -15.53 -62.89 32.59
C VAL A 6 -15.13 -61.45 32.23
N LEU A 7 -14.94 -60.69 33.32
CA LEU A 7 -13.73 -59.92 33.70
C LEU A 7 -12.50 -60.02 32.77
N MET A 8 -11.99 -58.88 32.27
CA MET A 8 -10.53 -58.74 32.05
C MET A 8 -10.04 -57.33 32.41
N VAL A 9 -9.28 -57.29 33.49
CA VAL A 9 -8.33 -56.25 33.88
C VAL A 9 -7.01 -56.58 33.21
N THR A 10 -6.40 -55.69 32.41
CA THR A 10 -4.97 -55.32 32.50
C THR A 10 -4.54 -54.28 31.46
N ALA A 11 -3.95 -53.20 31.98
CA ALA A 11 -2.74 -52.50 31.52
C ALA A 11 -2.51 -52.23 30.02
N LEU A 12 -2.55 -50.93 29.66
CA LEU A 12 -1.40 -50.33 28.96
C LEU A 12 -1.28 -48.82 29.26
N LEU A 13 -0.50 -48.50 30.27
CA LEU A 13 0.26 -47.26 30.38
C LEU A 13 1.43 -47.36 29.39
N ALA A 14 1.45 -46.56 28.32
CA ALA A 14 2.66 -46.08 27.65
C ALA A 14 2.31 -45.22 26.42
N ALA A 15 2.24 -43.90 26.61
CA ALA A 15 2.70 -42.88 25.65
C ALA A 15 2.37 -41.47 26.19
N LEU A 16 2.83 -41.16 27.40
CA LEU A 16 3.00 -39.80 27.88
C LEU A 16 4.48 -39.46 27.74
N ALA A 17 4.91 -39.13 26.52
CA ALA A 17 6.15 -38.41 26.28
C ALA A 17 6.14 -37.85 24.85
N PHE A 18 6.61 -36.62 24.72
CA PHE A 18 6.85 -35.86 23.48
C PHE A 18 5.65 -35.10 22.90
N GLY A 19 5.47 -33.90 23.44
CA GLY A 19 4.68 -32.84 22.80
C GLY A 19 4.84 -31.45 23.42
N THR A 20 5.88 -31.18 24.22
CA THR A 20 6.18 -29.83 24.72
C THR A 20 7.30 -29.20 23.90
N LEU A 21 7.10 -28.93 22.62
CA LEU A 21 7.99 -28.06 21.86
C LEU A 21 7.22 -27.19 20.88
N ALA A 22 7.56 -25.90 20.92
CA ALA A 22 7.08 -24.81 20.08
C ALA A 22 5.65 -24.32 20.35
N ARG A 23 5.37 -23.94 21.61
CA ARG A 23 4.56 -22.72 21.81
C ARG A 23 5.45 -21.55 21.40
N GLY A 24 5.53 -21.33 20.08
CA GLY A 24 6.23 -20.19 19.52
C GLY A 24 5.74 -18.96 20.26
N ALA A 25 6.65 -18.24 20.92
CA ALA A 25 6.32 -17.00 21.60
C ALA A 25 5.51 -16.16 20.61
N GLN A 26 4.24 -15.90 20.93
CA GLN A 26 3.52 -14.85 20.23
C GLN A 26 4.36 -13.59 20.40
N PRO A 27 4.78 -12.91 19.31
CA PRO A 27 5.49 -11.66 19.44
C PRO A 27 4.61 -10.75 20.29
N GLY A 28 5.14 -10.34 21.45
CA GLY A 28 4.44 -9.41 22.32
C GLY A 28 4.13 -8.11 21.57
N PRO A 29 3.12 -7.34 22.01
CA PRO A 29 2.82 -6.06 21.40
C PRO A 29 4.09 -5.20 21.38
N GLN A 30 4.57 -4.92 20.16
CA GLN A 30 5.75 -4.10 19.96
C GLN A 30 5.32 -2.65 20.14
N VAL A 31 5.88 -1.98 21.15
CA VAL A 31 5.68 -0.54 21.32
C VAL A 31 6.30 0.14 20.11
N LEU A 32 5.44 0.71 19.27
CA LEU A 32 5.85 1.42 18.08
C LEU A 32 6.66 2.66 18.51
N SER A 33 7.76 2.92 17.81
CA SER A 33 8.43 4.22 17.88
C SER A 33 7.39 5.33 17.71
N ALA A 34 7.48 6.38 18.53
CA ALA A 34 6.59 7.53 18.41
C ALA A 34 6.66 8.05 16.96
N PRO A 35 5.52 8.37 16.32
CA PRO A 35 5.53 8.92 14.97
C PRO A 35 6.39 10.18 14.96
N GLU A 36 7.40 10.19 14.09
CA GLU A 36 8.24 11.36 13.87
C GLU A 36 7.35 12.54 13.44
N GLU A 37 7.67 13.74 13.93
CA GLU A 37 6.83 14.93 13.79
C GLU A 37 6.52 15.19 12.30
N ALA A 38 5.27 14.92 11.91
CA ALA A 38 4.76 15.04 10.55
C ALA A 38 4.61 16.52 10.16
N THR A 39 5.73 17.23 9.98
CA THR A 39 5.72 18.67 9.71
C THR A 39 5.23 19.02 8.30
N GLN A 40 4.79 18.06 7.48
CA GLN A 40 4.22 18.31 6.15
C GLN A 40 2.96 17.47 5.91
N PRO A 41 1.87 18.05 5.36
CA PRO A 41 0.65 17.33 5.06
C PRO A 41 0.84 16.33 3.92
N THR A 42 0.06 15.24 3.94
CA THR A 42 -0.13 14.35 2.78
C THR A 42 -0.56 15.17 1.57
N LEU A 43 0.14 15.02 0.45
CA LEU A 43 -0.22 15.69 -0.79
C LEU A 43 -0.83 14.70 -1.78
N LEU A 44 -2.08 14.94 -2.18
CA LEU A 44 -2.71 14.23 -3.29
C LEU A 44 -2.14 14.75 -4.62
N LEU A 45 -1.38 13.91 -5.32
CA LEU A 45 -0.77 14.23 -6.61
C LEU A 45 -1.62 13.77 -7.80
N GLY A 46 -2.71 13.06 -7.57
CA GLY A 46 -3.68 12.82 -8.63
C GLY A 46 -4.57 11.61 -8.42
N ARG A 47 -5.58 11.54 -9.29
CA ARG A 47 -6.52 10.43 -9.44
C ARG A 47 -6.72 10.22 -10.92
N ASN A 48 -6.26 9.08 -11.44
CA ASN A 48 -6.44 8.74 -12.84
C ASN A 48 -7.39 7.56 -12.96
N PHE A 49 -8.23 7.60 -13.99
CA PHE A 49 -9.04 6.45 -14.40
C PHE A 49 -8.33 5.74 -15.55
N ALA A 50 -8.03 4.45 -15.39
CA ALA A 50 -7.38 3.64 -16.41
C ALA A 50 -7.92 2.21 -16.33
N ASP A 51 -8.36 1.65 -17.46
CA ASP A 51 -8.80 0.25 -17.60
C ASP A 51 -9.78 -0.23 -16.50
N GLY A 52 -10.76 0.62 -16.17
CA GLY A 52 -11.77 0.30 -15.15
C GLY A 52 -11.26 0.37 -13.71
N MET A 53 -10.13 1.05 -13.46
CA MET A 53 -9.54 1.26 -12.14
C MET A 53 -9.30 2.75 -11.89
N ILE A 54 -9.59 3.23 -10.69
CA ILE A 54 -9.11 4.53 -10.22
C ILE A 54 -7.77 4.31 -9.53
N VAL A 55 -6.70 4.94 -10.00
CA VAL A 55 -5.41 4.94 -9.32
C VAL A 55 -5.21 6.30 -8.72
N THR A 56 -5.16 6.38 -7.38
CA THR A 56 -4.77 7.62 -6.68
C THR A 56 -3.32 7.53 -6.23
N PHE A 57 -2.61 8.65 -6.35
CA PHE A 57 -1.23 8.78 -5.94
C PHE A 57 -1.09 9.93 -4.93
N GLU A 58 -0.49 9.63 -3.79
CA GLU A 58 -0.16 10.57 -2.73
C GLU A 58 1.35 10.57 -2.46
N LEU A 59 1.87 11.73 -2.09
CA LEU A 59 3.24 11.91 -1.63
C LEU A 59 3.21 12.40 -0.19
N LYS A 60 3.95 11.71 0.67
CA LYS A 60 4.10 12.03 2.10
C LYS A 60 5.58 12.11 2.45
N PRO A 61 5.97 12.69 3.60
CA PRO A 61 7.31 12.49 4.14
C PRO A 61 7.62 11.01 4.35
N ALA A 62 8.88 10.61 4.12
CA ALA A 62 9.33 9.26 4.45
C ALA A 62 9.10 8.96 5.94
N ARG A 63 8.66 7.74 6.24
CA ARG A 63 8.41 7.26 7.60
C ARG A 63 8.83 5.81 7.77
N SER A 64 9.13 5.42 8.99
CA SER A 64 9.25 3.99 9.33
C SER A 64 7.95 3.26 9.01
N MET A 65 8.07 2.02 8.57
CA MET A 65 6.93 1.21 8.13
C MET A 65 7.09 -0.23 8.59
N TRP A 66 6.00 -0.84 9.04
CA TRP A 66 5.96 -2.28 9.32
C TRP A 66 5.62 -3.02 8.04
N LEU A 67 6.50 -3.91 7.64
CA LEU A 67 6.35 -4.70 6.42
C LEU A 67 6.63 -6.17 6.70
N GLN A 68 5.98 -7.04 5.93
CA GLN A 68 6.42 -8.42 5.82
C GLN A 68 7.70 -8.46 4.97
N MET A 69 8.81 -8.83 5.61
CA MET A 69 10.14 -8.94 5.02
C MET A 69 10.70 -10.35 5.27
N ASP A 70 11.84 -10.70 4.65
CA ASP A 70 12.48 -12.02 4.74
C ASP A 70 11.74 -13.16 4.01
N ASN A 71 12.39 -14.34 3.95
CA ASN A 71 11.80 -15.60 3.51
C ASN A 71 12.10 -16.69 4.55
N PRO A 72 11.11 -17.18 5.33
CA PRO A 72 9.67 -16.88 5.23
C PRO A 72 9.30 -15.46 5.69
N PRO A 73 8.15 -14.91 5.26
CA PRO A 73 7.73 -13.55 5.60
C PRO A 73 7.56 -13.33 7.10
N LYS A 74 8.18 -12.26 7.63
CA LYS A 74 8.11 -11.80 9.03
C LYS A 74 7.85 -10.31 9.08
N TRP A 75 6.99 -9.88 10.00
CA TRP A 75 6.78 -8.45 10.26
C TRP A 75 8.03 -7.84 10.88
N ARG A 76 8.57 -6.82 10.23
CA ARG A 76 9.68 -6.01 10.73
C ARG A 76 9.46 -4.55 10.40
N GLU A 77 10.01 -3.69 11.25
CA GLU A 77 10.16 -2.28 10.94
C GLU A 77 11.22 -2.11 9.85
N ARG A 78 10.84 -1.51 8.74
CA ARG A 78 11.76 -0.88 7.79
C ARG A 78 11.89 0.57 8.20
N THR A 79 13.04 0.91 8.76
CA THR A 79 13.42 2.30 9.05
C THR A 79 13.68 3.07 7.75
N VAL A 80 13.53 4.39 7.82
CA VAL A 80 13.86 5.31 6.71
C VAL A 80 15.36 5.22 6.42
N ARG A 81 15.74 4.90 5.18
CA ARG A 81 17.16 4.84 4.79
C ARG A 81 17.69 6.24 4.48
N LYS A 82 19.02 6.38 4.53
CA LYS A 82 19.68 7.63 4.14
C LYS A 82 19.26 8.07 2.73
N GLY A 83 18.73 9.28 2.63
CA GLY A 83 18.28 9.88 1.38
C GLY A 83 16.83 9.57 0.99
N GLU A 84 16.14 8.65 1.68
CA GLU A 84 14.71 8.46 1.52
C GLU A 84 13.96 9.62 2.19
N ILE A 85 13.45 10.56 1.39
CA ILE A 85 12.76 11.76 1.89
C ILE A 85 11.25 11.64 1.67
N TYR A 86 10.83 10.81 0.73
CA TYR A 86 9.43 10.67 0.33
C TYR A 86 8.89 9.29 0.65
N HIS A 87 7.63 9.25 1.03
CA HIS A 87 6.78 8.07 1.07
C HIS A 87 5.78 8.16 -0.08
N LEU A 88 5.94 7.28 -1.07
CA LEU A 88 5.05 7.20 -2.23
C LEU A 88 3.91 6.26 -1.88
N ASP A 89 2.68 6.71 -1.99
CA ASP A 89 1.47 5.97 -1.61
C ASP A 89 0.52 5.90 -2.80
N VAL A 90 0.12 4.68 -3.17
CA VAL A 90 -0.76 4.39 -4.30
C VAL A 90 -1.96 3.59 -3.82
N ARG A 91 -3.15 4.00 -4.29
CA ARG A 91 -4.41 3.29 -4.05
C ARG A 91 -5.06 2.91 -5.36
N PRO A 92 -4.97 1.65 -5.80
CA PRO A 92 -5.82 1.11 -6.86
C PRO A 92 -7.22 0.88 -6.28
N VAL A 93 -8.24 1.54 -6.82
CA VAL A 93 -9.60 1.55 -6.30
C VAL A 93 -10.56 1.06 -7.38
N ASP A 94 -11.43 0.14 -7.01
CA ASP A 94 -12.57 -0.22 -7.85
C ASP A 94 -13.56 0.95 -7.91
N PRO A 95 -13.82 1.54 -9.09
CA PRO A 95 -14.75 2.65 -9.21
C PRO A 95 -16.18 2.31 -8.79
N LYS A 96 -16.59 1.04 -8.80
CA LYS A 96 -17.95 0.63 -8.43
C LYS A 96 -18.11 0.51 -6.91
N SER A 97 -17.28 -0.33 -6.28
CA SER A 97 -17.37 -0.56 -4.82
C SER A 97 -16.70 0.52 -3.98
N LYS A 98 -15.82 1.34 -4.58
CA LYS A 98 -14.94 2.30 -3.90
C LYS A 98 -13.93 1.65 -2.94
N VAL A 99 -13.71 0.34 -3.09
CA VAL A 99 -12.77 -0.43 -2.27
C VAL A 99 -11.39 -0.46 -2.93
N VAL A 100 -10.34 -0.39 -2.11
CA VAL A 100 -8.96 -0.58 -2.56
C VAL A 100 -8.74 -2.04 -2.95
N ILE A 101 -8.19 -2.26 -4.14
CA ILE A 101 -7.95 -3.58 -4.72
C ILE A 101 -6.73 -4.20 -4.03
N SER A 102 -6.94 -5.33 -3.36
CA SER A 102 -5.91 -6.10 -2.67
C SER A 102 -5.19 -7.09 -3.60
N TYR A 103 -4.06 -7.63 -3.12
CA TYR A 103 -3.27 -8.65 -3.82
C TYR A 103 -2.82 -8.27 -5.24
N SER A 104 -2.54 -6.99 -5.48
CA SER A 104 -1.89 -6.51 -6.70
C SER A 104 -0.39 -6.33 -6.49
N ASP A 105 0.42 -6.58 -7.52
CA ASP A 105 1.81 -6.12 -7.58
C ASP A 105 1.82 -4.67 -8.08
N VAL A 106 2.15 -3.72 -7.21
CA VAL A 106 2.18 -2.30 -7.57
C VAL A 106 3.61 -1.83 -7.71
N ARG A 107 3.95 -1.23 -8.85
CA ARG A 107 5.29 -0.74 -9.16
C ARG A 107 5.24 0.71 -9.63
N PHE A 108 6.35 1.41 -9.44
CA PHE A 108 6.52 2.75 -9.97
C PHE A 108 7.82 2.91 -10.76
N ASN A 109 7.79 3.84 -11.71
CA ASN A 109 8.96 4.34 -12.41
C ASN A 109 8.86 5.86 -12.52
N ALA A 110 9.71 6.57 -11.79
CA ALA A 110 9.79 8.02 -11.76
C ALA A 110 10.98 8.50 -12.59
N VAL A 111 10.73 9.42 -13.54
CA VAL A 111 11.76 10.10 -14.31
C VAL A 111 11.75 11.57 -13.95
N ASN A 112 12.85 12.08 -13.39
CA ASN A 112 13.06 13.51 -13.24
C ASN A 112 13.45 14.07 -14.62
N ARG A 113 12.52 14.76 -15.28
CA ARG A 113 12.67 15.37 -16.61
C ARG A 113 13.67 16.53 -16.63
N THR A 114 13.97 17.12 -15.48
CA THR A 114 14.95 18.21 -15.37
C THR A 114 16.39 17.70 -15.41
N ASN A 115 16.69 16.56 -14.79
CA ASN A 115 18.05 16.01 -14.73
C ASN A 115 18.24 14.63 -15.39
N GLY A 116 17.18 14.06 -15.98
CA GLY A 116 17.18 12.78 -16.69
C GLY A 116 17.28 11.53 -15.81
N LYS A 117 17.44 11.68 -14.49
CA LYS A 117 17.60 10.53 -13.58
C LYS A 117 16.30 9.77 -13.38
N LYS A 118 16.44 8.46 -13.20
CA LYS A 118 15.32 7.52 -13.02
C LYS A 118 15.40 6.87 -11.65
N VAL A 119 14.25 6.70 -11.01
CA VAL A 119 14.08 5.93 -9.77
C VAL A 119 12.90 5.00 -9.97
N SER A 120 13.02 3.72 -9.61
CA SER A 120 11.96 2.75 -9.76
C SER A 120 11.92 1.82 -8.56
N GLY A 121 10.77 1.22 -8.30
CA GLY A 121 10.62 0.32 -7.16
C GLY A 121 9.26 -0.38 -7.13
N THR A 122 9.16 -1.33 -6.20
CA THR A 122 7.91 -1.99 -5.83
C THR A 122 7.29 -1.27 -4.64
N LEU A 123 5.98 -1.09 -4.67
CA LEU A 123 5.18 -0.56 -3.57
C LEU A 123 4.57 -1.75 -2.82
N HIS A 124 4.83 -1.82 -1.52
CA HIS A 124 4.39 -2.92 -0.69
C HIS A 124 3.00 -2.64 -0.11
N PRO A 125 2.14 -3.66 0.06
CA PRO A 125 0.85 -3.47 0.71
C PRO A 125 1.07 -3.03 2.16
N MET A 126 0.34 -1.98 2.56
CA MET A 126 0.37 -1.40 3.89
C MET A 126 -1.03 -1.14 4.41
N TRP A 127 -1.15 -1.06 5.72
CA TRP A 127 -2.40 -0.77 6.40
C TRP A 127 -2.15 0.32 7.44
N ASP A 128 -2.91 1.41 7.36
CA ASP A 128 -2.96 2.44 8.40
C ASP A 128 -4.40 2.92 8.63
N GLY A 129 -4.60 4.01 9.37
CA GLY A 129 -5.94 4.57 9.65
C GLY A 129 -6.75 4.95 8.41
N SER A 130 -6.11 5.03 7.24
CA SER A 130 -6.77 5.30 5.96
C SER A 130 -7.11 4.03 5.15
N GLY A 131 -6.83 2.85 5.72
CA GLY A 131 -7.07 1.54 5.13
C GLY A 131 -5.90 1.01 4.31
N LEU A 132 -6.19 0.01 3.48
CA LEU A 132 -5.21 -0.61 2.56
C LEU A 132 -4.69 0.43 1.56
N HIS A 133 -3.38 0.43 1.37
CA HIS A 133 -2.68 1.18 0.32
C HIS A 133 -1.38 0.46 -0.04
N TYR A 134 -0.71 0.88 -1.11
CA TYR A 134 0.58 0.33 -1.52
C TYR A 134 1.62 1.44 -1.47
N ALA A 135 2.70 1.23 -0.73
CA ALA A 135 3.67 2.29 -0.54
C ALA A 135 5.13 1.83 -0.46
N ALA A 136 6.03 2.79 -0.63
CA ALA A 136 7.45 2.63 -0.36
C ALA A 136 8.08 3.99 -0.09
N ASN A 137 9.08 4.01 0.78
CA ASN A 137 9.98 5.15 0.85
C ASN A 137 10.89 5.20 -0.38
N SER A 138 11.14 6.40 -0.90
CA SER A 138 11.93 6.68 -2.09
C SER A 138 12.78 7.92 -1.88
N PRO A 139 14.01 7.95 -2.41
CA PRO A 139 14.78 9.18 -2.44
C PRO A 139 14.23 10.20 -3.44
N LEU A 140 13.53 9.75 -4.48
CA LEU A 140 13.38 10.48 -5.75
C LEU A 140 14.74 11.11 -6.19
N ALA A 141 14.79 11.73 -7.36
CA ALA A 141 16.05 12.24 -7.91
C ALA A 141 16.22 13.75 -7.71
N GLY A 142 15.93 14.25 -6.50
CA GLY A 142 16.00 15.67 -6.15
C GLY A 142 14.88 16.53 -6.75
N ASP A 143 15.07 17.84 -6.75
CA ASP A 143 14.11 18.80 -7.32
C ASP A 143 14.01 18.68 -8.86
N GLY A 144 12.87 19.08 -9.41
CA GLY A 144 12.61 19.05 -10.85
C GLY A 144 11.20 18.62 -11.22
N ALA A 145 10.93 18.58 -12.52
CA ALA A 145 9.68 18.06 -13.07
C ALA A 145 9.75 16.53 -13.18
N TYR A 146 8.69 15.83 -12.77
CA TYR A 146 8.61 14.38 -12.77
C TYR A 146 7.52 13.87 -13.72
N GLU A 147 7.83 12.78 -14.40
CA GLU A 147 6.83 11.83 -14.90
C GLU A 147 6.94 10.56 -14.07
N LEU A 148 5.87 10.22 -13.35
CA LEU A 148 5.75 8.98 -12.60
C LEU A 148 4.78 8.06 -13.32
N ILE A 149 5.27 6.90 -13.72
CA ILE A 149 4.46 5.81 -14.23
C ILE A 149 4.17 4.86 -13.08
N VAL A 150 2.88 4.61 -12.81
CA VAL A 150 2.42 3.61 -11.86
C VAL A 150 1.83 2.45 -12.64
N SER A 151 2.28 1.24 -12.33
CA SER A 151 1.75 0.00 -12.89
C SER A 151 1.16 -0.84 -11.78
N VAL A 152 -0.11 -1.24 -11.95
CA VAL A 152 -0.85 -2.11 -11.04
C VAL A 152 -1.04 -3.44 -11.75
N GLY A 153 -0.36 -4.47 -11.26
CA GLY A 153 -0.48 -5.84 -11.75
C GLY A 153 -1.87 -6.43 -11.51
N MET A 154 -2.15 -7.52 -12.21
CA MET A 154 -3.40 -8.26 -12.06
C MET A 154 -3.55 -8.74 -10.60
N PRO A 155 -4.70 -8.52 -9.96
CA PRO A 155 -4.94 -9.07 -8.64
C PRO A 155 -4.95 -10.61 -8.67
N THR A 156 -4.32 -11.25 -7.68
CA THR A 156 -4.18 -12.72 -7.64
C THR A 156 -5.34 -13.44 -6.94
N PHE A 157 -6.36 -12.72 -6.46
CA PHE A 157 -7.52 -13.31 -5.80
C PHE A 157 -8.55 -13.85 -6.81
N GLY A 158 -9.28 -14.88 -6.43
CA GLY A 158 -10.36 -15.45 -7.24
C GLY A 158 -11.52 -14.46 -7.43
N ARG A 159 -12.02 -14.33 -8.66
CA ARG A 159 -13.14 -13.45 -9.02
C ARG A 159 -14.40 -14.28 -9.27
N ALA A 160 -15.56 -13.73 -8.90
CA ALA A 160 -16.84 -14.33 -9.27
C ALA A 160 -17.05 -14.24 -10.80
N PRO A 161 -17.82 -15.15 -11.42
CA PRO A 161 -17.97 -15.23 -12.88
C PRO A 161 -18.38 -13.91 -13.55
N GLN A 162 -19.24 -13.12 -12.90
CA GLN A 162 -19.69 -11.82 -13.40
C GLN A 162 -18.60 -10.72 -13.42
N TYR A 163 -17.44 -10.97 -12.81
CA TYR A 163 -16.30 -10.05 -12.74
C TYR A 163 -15.02 -10.62 -13.37
N LYS A 164 -15.12 -11.76 -14.08
CA LYS A 164 -13.95 -12.49 -14.60
C LYS A 164 -13.05 -11.65 -15.53
N ASP A 165 -13.63 -10.66 -16.21
CA ASP A 165 -12.95 -9.84 -17.21
C ASP A 165 -12.37 -8.53 -16.61
N LEU A 166 -12.60 -8.24 -15.33
CA LEU A 166 -12.05 -7.05 -14.67
C LEU A 166 -10.57 -7.25 -14.34
N TRP A 167 -9.72 -6.31 -14.79
CA TRP A 167 -8.28 -6.25 -14.50
C TRP A 167 -7.55 -7.56 -14.85
N VAL A 168 -7.85 -8.09 -16.03
CA VAL A 168 -7.15 -9.26 -16.62
C VAL A 168 -5.81 -8.88 -17.25
N ASN A 169 -5.51 -7.59 -17.36
CA ASN A 169 -4.23 -7.05 -17.77
C ASN A 169 -3.71 -6.08 -16.71
N PRO A 170 -2.40 -5.89 -16.59
CA PRO A 170 -1.84 -4.82 -15.76
C PRO A 170 -2.36 -3.44 -16.19
N VAL A 171 -2.76 -2.62 -15.23
CA VAL A 171 -3.21 -1.24 -15.46
C VAL A 171 -2.02 -0.31 -15.30
N THR A 172 -1.79 0.60 -16.25
CA THR A 172 -0.71 1.59 -16.15
C THR A 172 -1.25 3.01 -16.31
N THR A 173 -0.75 3.92 -15.49
CA THR A 173 -1.12 5.34 -15.58
C THR A 173 0.05 6.25 -15.25
N LYS A 174 -0.06 7.54 -15.63
CA LYS A 174 1.01 8.53 -15.47
C LYS A 174 0.57 9.72 -14.62
N PHE A 175 1.44 10.13 -13.70
CA PHE A 175 1.30 11.34 -12.91
C PHE A 175 2.42 12.31 -13.25
N HIS A 176 2.09 13.58 -13.33
CA HIS A 176 3.04 14.65 -13.58
C HIS A 176 3.03 15.62 -12.39
N PHE A 177 4.19 15.85 -11.81
CA PHE A 177 4.34 16.76 -10.67
C PHE A 177 5.71 17.41 -10.66
N LYS A 178 5.86 18.51 -9.91
CA LYS A 178 7.14 19.21 -9.75
C LYS A 178 7.56 19.25 -8.30
N LEU A 179 8.84 18.99 -8.04
CA LEU A 179 9.49 19.19 -6.75
C LEU A 179 10.37 20.45 -6.77
N ALA A 180 10.31 21.25 -5.70
CA ALA A 180 11.24 22.33 -5.42
C ALA A 180 11.50 22.44 -3.90
N ASN A 181 12.76 22.57 -3.51
CA ASN A 181 13.22 22.55 -2.12
C ASN A 181 12.67 21.36 -1.33
N GLY A 182 12.63 20.19 -1.98
CA GLY A 182 12.10 18.97 -1.38
C GLY A 182 10.57 18.91 -1.29
N ARG A 183 9.84 19.92 -1.75
CA ARG A 183 8.37 20.02 -1.67
C ARG A 183 7.72 19.87 -3.04
N ALA A 184 6.56 19.24 -3.09
CA ALA A 184 5.77 19.22 -4.32
C ALA A 184 5.01 20.54 -4.52
N MET A 185 5.17 21.13 -5.70
CA MET A 185 4.76 22.51 -6.02
C MET A 185 3.66 22.59 -7.07
N GLU A 186 3.56 21.59 -7.95
CA GLU A 186 2.63 21.59 -9.08
C GLU A 186 2.17 20.16 -9.35
N VAL A 187 0.89 20.01 -9.64
CA VAL A 187 0.22 18.74 -9.92
C VAL A 187 -0.55 18.90 -11.22
N SER A 188 -0.07 18.30 -12.30
CA SER A 188 -0.82 18.24 -13.55
C SER A 188 -1.51 16.89 -13.64
N GLY A 189 -2.80 16.87 -13.31
CA GLY A 189 -3.67 15.78 -13.73
C GLY A 189 -3.93 15.91 -15.22
N LEU A 190 -3.68 14.85 -15.99
CA LEU A 190 -4.25 14.75 -17.33
C LEU A 190 -5.78 14.78 -17.16
N ARG A 191 -6.44 15.85 -17.62
CA ARG A 191 -7.87 15.78 -17.92
C ARG A 191 -8.04 14.71 -18.99
N GLY A 192 -8.30 13.48 -18.58
CA GLY A 192 -8.58 12.39 -19.50
C GLY A 192 -9.75 12.77 -20.40
N ALA A 193 -9.58 12.60 -21.71
CA ALA A 193 -10.64 12.68 -22.70
C ALA A 193 -11.76 11.71 -22.29
N GLY A 194 -12.88 12.27 -21.81
CA GLY A 194 -13.96 11.51 -21.17
C GLY A 194 -14.58 12.18 -19.93
N SER A 195 -14.21 13.42 -19.60
CA SER A 195 -14.93 14.17 -18.57
C SER A 195 -16.31 14.60 -19.10
N GLU A 196 -17.38 13.97 -18.63
CA GLU A 196 -18.68 14.62 -18.62
C GLU A 196 -18.58 15.94 -17.85
N VAL A 197 -19.14 16.97 -18.45
CA VAL A 197 -19.08 18.36 -18.04
C VAL A 197 -20.00 18.57 -16.84
N GLY A 198 -19.42 18.77 -15.67
CA GLY A 198 -20.05 19.41 -14.52
C GLY A 198 -19.17 20.57 -14.08
N GLY A 199 -19.26 21.70 -14.77
CA GLY A 199 -18.43 22.87 -14.53
C GLY A 199 -18.70 23.49 -13.17
N ILE A 200 -17.65 23.60 -12.34
CA ILE A 200 -17.50 24.71 -11.39
C ILE A 200 -16.05 25.17 -11.51
N ALA A 201 -15.88 26.39 -11.97
CA ALA A 201 -14.60 27.09 -11.95
C ALA A 201 -14.18 27.28 -10.49
N HIS A 202 -13.09 26.64 -10.07
CA HIS A 202 -12.44 26.96 -8.80
C HIS A 202 -11.39 28.04 -9.04
N THR A 203 -11.79 29.27 -8.72
CA THR A 203 -10.87 30.35 -8.35
C THR A 203 -10.06 29.88 -7.14
N ALA A 204 -8.74 30.06 -7.18
CA ALA A 204 -7.84 29.72 -6.09
C ALA A 204 -8.23 30.54 -4.84
N ALA A 205 -8.82 29.87 -3.85
CA ALA A 205 -9.00 30.39 -2.51
C ALA A 205 -8.11 29.59 -1.56
N THR A 206 -7.14 30.30 -0.96
CA THR A 206 -6.34 29.84 0.17
C THR A 206 -7.29 29.43 1.31
N MET A 207 -7.38 28.14 1.60
CA MET A 207 -8.15 27.61 2.72
C MET A 207 -7.25 27.54 3.95
N ILE A 208 -7.37 28.54 4.84
CA ILE A 208 -6.83 28.47 6.20
C ILE A 208 -7.83 27.68 7.03
N ILE A 209 -7.49 26.45 7.40
CA ILE A 209 -8.28 25.65 8.36
C ILE A 209 -7.82 26.06 9.76
N GLY A 210 -8.58 26.93 10.41
CA GLY A 210 -8.49 27.19 11.84
C GLY A 210 -9.26 26.13 12.61
N TRP A 211 -8.60 25.46 13.55
CA TRP A 211 -9.25 24.65 14.59
C TRP A 211 -9.43 25.53 15.83
N THR A 212 -10.67 25.75 16.27
CA THR A 212 -10.97 26.17 17.64
C THR A 212 -11.41 24.97 18.46
N ARG A 213 -10.93 24.95 19.71
CA ARG A 213 -11.19 23.93 20.72
C ARG A 213 -12.65 23.86 21.15
#